data_AF-X0PA09-F1
#
_entry.id   AF-X0PA09-F1
#
_cell.length_a   1.000
_cell.length_b   1.000
_cell.length_c   1.000
_cell.angle_alpha   90.00
_cell.angle_beta   90.00
_cell.angle_gamma   90.00
#
_symmetry.space_group_name_H-M   'P 1'
#
loop_
_entity.id
_entity.type
_entity.pdbx_description
1 polymer ?
#
loop_
_entity_poly.entity_id
_entity_poly.type
_entity_poly.pdbx_seq_one_letter_code
_entity_poly.pdbx_strand_id
1 'polypeptide(L)'
;MDTLRKIKLAIWATRFAYIAFFSWQVVAFFVLGINDGLPGLLFLLTGFLLFYLEKQLEKANPKYADTFSCTIWRFLLVPWFLVM
;
A
#
# COMPACT_ATOMS: atom_id res chain seq x y z
N MET A 1 -13.92 7.18 20.56
CA MET A 1 -13.63 7.27 19.11
C MET A 1 -12.87 6.00 18.74
N ASP A 2 -13.59 4.99 18.27
CA ASP A 2 -13.14 3.59 18.15
C ASP A 2 -11.82 3.39 17.41
N THR A 3 -10.91 2.64 18.02
CA THR A 3 -9.61 2.22 17.47
C THR A 3 -9.72 1.68 16.04
N LEU A 4 -10.82 0.98 15.75
CA LEU A 4 -11.13 0.45 14.42
C LEU A 4 -11.26 1.54 13.34
N ARG A 5 -11.85 2.69 13.69
CA ARG A 5 -12.02 3.83 12.76
C ARG A 5 -10.68 4.50 12.46
N LYS A 6 -9.77 4.56 13.44
CA LYS A 6 -8.40 5.06 13.24
C LYS A 6 -7.60 4.14 12.30
N ILE A 7 -7.69 2.83 12.49
CA ILE A 7 -7.02 1.83 11.63
C ILE A 7 -7.53 1.93 10.19
N LYS A 8 -8.86 2.01 9.99
CA LYS A 8 -9.45 2.18 8.66
C LYS A 8 -8.99 3.47 7.96
N LEU A 9 -8.88 4.57 8.71
CA LEU A 9 -8.44 5.85 8.17
C LEU A 9 -6.94 5.84 7.83
N ALA A 10 -6.12 5.21 8.68
CA ALA A 10 -4.70 4.98 8.39
C ALA A 10 -4.52 4.17 7.11
N ILE A 11 -5.24 3.05 6.96
CA ILE A 11 -5.22 2.23 5.73
C ILE A 11 -5.60 3.07 4.51
N TRP A 12 -6.68 3.86 4.59
CA TRP A 12 -7.10 4.71 3.48
C TRP A 12 -6.03 5.74 3.10
N ALA A 13 -5.42 6.40 4.09
CA ALA A 13 -4.34 7.35 3.85
C ALA A 13 -3.11 6.67 3.22
N THR A 14 -2.72 5.49 3.72
CA THR A 14 -1.57 4.74 3.19
C THR A 14 -1.85 4.21 1.78
N ARG A 15 -3.08 3.78 1.47
CA ARG A 15 -3.50 3.41 0.11
C ARG A 15 -3.36 4.57 -0.87
N PHE A 16 -3.81 5.75 -0.47
CA PHE A 16 -3.70 6.95 -1.30
C PHE A 16 -2.23 7.32 -1.52
N ALA A 17 -1.41 7.32 -0.46
CA ALA A 17 0.03 7.57 -0.54
C ALA A 17 0.73 6.53 -1.45
N TYR A 18 0.38 5.25 -1.32
CA TYR A 18 0.93 4.18 -2.15
C TYR A 18 0.66 4.42 -3.64
N ILE A 19 -0.57 4.75 -4.01
CA ILE A 19 -0.93 5.06 -5.40
C ILE A 19 -0.17 6.31 -5.88
N ALA A 20 -0.10 7.36 -5.06
CA ALA A 20 0.61 8.58 -5.41
C ALA A 20 2.11 8.32 -5.65
N PHE A 21 2.78 7.55 -4.78
CA PHE A 21 4.19 7.20 -4.95
C PHE A 21 4.42 6.24 -6.12
N PHE A 22 3.50 5.30 -6.35
CA PHE A 22 3.55 4.45 -7.54
C PHE A 22 3.47 5.28 -8.82
N SER A 23 2.47 6.16 -8.94
CA SER A 23 2.31 7.05 -10.08
C SER A 23 3.52 7.95 -10.26
N TRP A 24 4.06 8.52 -9.16
CA TRP A 24 5.28 9.31 -9.21
C TRP A 24 6.45 8.50 -9.76
N GLN A 25 6.65 7.29 -9.26
CA GLN A 25 7.75 6.43 -9.68
C GLN A 25 7.64 6.04 -11.17
N VAL A 26 6.42 5.74 -11.65
CA VAL A 26 6.15 5.49 -13.06
C VAL A 26 6.49 6.73 -13.91
N VAL A 27 6.08 7.93 -13.50
CA VAL A 27 6.39 9.17 -14.23
C VAL A 27 7.89 9.47 -14.21
N ALA A 28 8.54 9.34 -13.05
CA ALA A 28 9.98 9.58 -12.90
C ALA A 28 10.79 8.65 -13.80
N PHE A 29 10.43 7.35 -13.83
CA PHE A 29 11.15 6.35 -14.60
C PHE A 29 10.85 6.43 -16.12
N PHE A 30 9.58 6.49 -16.52
CA PHE A 30 9.18 6.39 -17.93
C PHE A 30 9.10 7.72 -18.66
N VAL A 31 8.80 8.82 -17.98
CA VAL A 31 8.61 10.15 -18.61
C VAL A 31 9.86 10.99 -18.47
N LEU A 32 10.41 11.07 -17.26
CA LEU A 32 11.52 11.96 -16.96
C LEU A 32 12.89 11.28 -17.12
N GLY A 33 12.94 9.94 -17.16
CA GLY A 33 14.19 9.18 -17.21
C GLY A 33 15.09 9.40 -15.97
N ILE A 34 14.52 9.92 -14.88
CA ILE A 34 15.25 10.18 -13.65
C ILE A 34 15.19 8.92 -12.80
N ASN A 35 16.34 8.30 -12.57
CA ASN A 35 16.46 7.19 -11.62
C ASN A 35 16.60 7.76 -10.19
N ASP A 36 15.53 8.38 -9.73
CA ASP A 36 15.49 9.02 -8.41
C ASP A 36 15.19 7.94 -7.36
N GLY A 37 16.17 7.62 -6.52
CA GLY A 37 16.04 6.57 -5.49
C GLY A 37 15.00 6.91 -4.42
N LEU A 38 14.70 8.19 -4.23
CA LEU A 38 13.77 8.69 -3.22
C LEU A 38 12.30 8.23 -3.45
N PRO A 39 11.67 8.44 -4.61
CA PRO A 39 10.32 7.93 -4.87
C PRO A 39 10.24 6.40 -4.79
N GLY A 40 11.28 5.69 -5.20
CA GLY A 40 11.35 4.24 -5.03
C GLY A 40 11.42 3.81 -3.56
N LEU A 41 12.20 4.51 -2.73
CA LEU A 41 12.26 4.27 -1.29
C LEU A 41 10.92 4.58 -0.60
N LEU A 42 10.28 5.69 -0.95
CA LEU A 42 8.98 6.08 -0.39
C LEU A 42 7.88 5.10 -0.81
N PHE A 43 7.90 4.63 -2.06
CA PHE A 43 7.03 3.57 -2.54
C PHE A 43 7.23 2.27 -1.75
N LEU A 44 8.49 1.91 -1.46
CA LEU A 44 8.84 0.72 -0.66
C LEU A 44 8.38 0.82 0.79
N LEU A 45 8.64 1.94 1.46
CA LEU A 45 8.20 2.14 2.84
C LEU A 45 6.67 2.19 2.95
N THR A 46 5.99 2.83 2.01
CA THR A 46 4.52 2.86 2.01
C THR A 46 3.90 1.52 1.65
N GLY A 47 4.49 0.76 0.72
CA GLY A 47 4.08 -0.61 0.40
C GLY A 47 4.18 -1.53 1.62
N PHE A 48 5.30 -1.47 2.35
CA PHE A 48 5.51 -2.23 3.58
C PHE A 48 4.49 -1.86 4.67
N LEU A 49 4.31 -0.56 4.92
CA LEU A 49 3.37 -0.08 5.92
C LEU A 49 1.93 -0.51 5.57
N LEU A 50 1.56 -0.38 4.30
CA LEU A 50 0.22 -0.76 3.84
C LEU A 50 -0.01 -2.26 4.01
N PHE A 51 0.96 -3.09 3.63
CA PHE A 51 0.90 -4.53 3.84
C PHE A 51 0.70 -4.91 5.31
N TYR A 52 1.46 -4.29 6.20
CA TYR A 52 1.31 -4.50 7.63
C TYR A 52 -0.09 -4.13 8.13
N LEU A 53 -0.63 -2.99 7.69
CA LEU A 53 -1.95 -2.52 8.08
C LEU A 53 -3.08 -3.40 7.51
N GLU A 54 -2.96 -3.88 6.26
CA GLU A 54 -3.91 -4.82 5.64
C GLU A 54 -3.95 -6.14 6.44
N LYS A 55 -2.78 -6.69 6.82
CA LYS A 55 -2.71 -7.89 7.68
C LYS A 55 -3.34 -7.67 9.04
N GLN A 56 -3.16 -6.49 9.65
CA GLN A 56 -3.82 -6.16 10.91
C GLN A 56 -5.35 -6.06 10.74
N LEU A 57 -5.82 -5.50 9.63
CA LEU A 57 -7.25 -5.40 9.34
C LEU A 57 -7.89 -6.77 9.12
N GLU A 58 -7.21 -7.68 8.39
CA GLU A 58 -7.65 -9.07 8.23
C GLU A 58 -7.79 -9.78 9.60
N LYS A 59 -6.80 -9.60 10.49
CA LYS A 59 -6.85 -10.17 11.86
C LYS A 59 -7.97 -9.59 12.71
N ALA A 60 -8.19 -8.27 12.62
CA ALA A 60 -9.20 -7.58 13.43
C ALA A 60 -10.63 -7.74 12.87
N ASN A 61 -10.78 -8.01 11.57
CA ASN A 61 -12.06 -8.18 10.90
C ASN A 61 -11.97 -9.31 9.85
N PRO A 62 -12.25 -10.57 10.23
CA PRO A 62 -12.12 -11.72 9.33
C PRO A 62 -12.96 -11.59 8.05
N LYS A 63 -14.13 -10.93 8.14
CA LYS A 63 -15.02 -10.68 6.99
C LYS A 63 -14.40 -9.77 5.93
N TYR A 64 -13.34 -9.04 6.27
CA TYR A 64 -12.63 -8.20 5.31
C TYR A 64 -11.83 -9.04 4.30
N ALA A 65 -11.31 -10.20 4.71
CA ALA A 65 -10.52 -11.08 3.84
C ALA A 65 -11.31 -11.57 2.62
N ASP A 66 -12.63 -11.73 2.76
CA ASP A 66 -13.53 -12.16 1.68
C ASP A 66 -13.98 -11.01 0.76
N THR A 67 -13.58 -9.77 1.05
CA THR A 67 -13.98 -8.63 0.22
C THR A 67 -13.09 -8.47 -1.00
N PHE A 68 -13.69 -8.04 -2.11
CA PHE A 68 -12.98 -7.73 -3.36
C PHE A 68 -11.87 -6.70 -3.16
N SER A 69 -12.05 -5.75 -2.23
CA SER A 69 -11.01 -4.77 -1.89
C SER A 69 -9.74 -5.45 -1.35
N CYS A 70 -9.88 -6.45 -0.47
CA CYS A 70 -8.74 -7.19 0.07
C CYS A 70 -7.97 -7.93 -1.03
N THR A 71 -8.68 -8.56 -1.96
CA THR A 71 -8.07 -9.25 -3.11
C THR A 71 -7.27 -8.31 -4.00
N ILE A 72 -7.84 -7.13 -4.33
CA ILE A 72 -7.16 -6.11 -5.12
C ILE A 72 -5.86 -5.65 -4.44
N TRP A 73 -5.92 -5.32 -3.15
CA TRP A 73 -4.75 -4.83 -2.42
C TRP A 73 -3.70 -5.90 -2.22
N ARG A 74 -4.10 -7.16 -2.00
CA ARG A 74 -3.17 -8.29 -2.04
C ARG A 74 -2.46 -8.35 -3.37
N PHE A 75 -3.17 -8.29 -4.50
CA PHE A 75 -2.57 -8.33 -5.84
C PHE A 75 -1.63 -7.15 -6.11
N LEU A 76 -2.05 -5.92 -5.80
CA LEU A 76 -1.22 -4.71 -5.90
C LEU A 76 0.02 -4.77 -5.03
N LEU A 77 -0.05 -5.52 -3.93
CA LEU A 77 1.06 -5.73 -3.02
C LEU A 77 1.84 -7.03 -3.29
N VAL A 78 1.42 -7.89 -4.24
CA VAL A 78 2.14 -9.13 -4.63
C VAL A 78 3.59 -8.86 -5.00
N PRO A 79 3.95 -7.79 -5.74
CA PRO A 79 5.35 -7.49 -6.01
C PRO A 79 6.19 -7.35 -4.74
N TRP A 80 5.63 -6.89 -3.63
CA TRP A 80 6.32 -6.81 -2.33
C TRP A 80 6.48 -8.18 -1.65
N PHE A 81 5.62 -9.16 -1.94
CA PHE A 81 5.82 -10.53 -1.49
C PHE A 81 7.04 -11.20 -2.15
N LEU A 82 7.43 -10.76 -3.36
CA LEU A 82 8.59 -11.31 -4.08
C LEU A 82 9.91 -10.65 -3.69
N VAL A 83 9.84 -9.45 -3.11
CA VAL A 83 11.02 -8.68 -2.64
C VAL A 83 11.39 -9.04 -1.20
N MET A 84 10.49 -9.70 -0.45
CA MET A 84 10.76 -10.32 0.86
C MET A 84 11.07 -11.81 0.73
#